data_AF-A0A392RZR5-F1
#
_entry.id   AF-A0A392RZR5-F1
#
_cell.length_a   1.000
_cell.length_b   1.000
_cell.length_c   1.000
_cell.angle_alpha   90.00
_cell.angle_beta   90.00
_cell.angle_gamma   90.00
#
_symmetry.space_group_name_H-M   'P 1'
#
loop_
_entity.id
_entity.type
_entity.pdbx_description
1 polymer ?
#
loop_
_entity_poly.entity_id
_entity_poly.type
_entity_poly.pdbx_seq_one_letter_code
_entity_poly.pdbx_strand_id
1 'polypeptide(L)' 'MFDQFHGNATFPKGVLSYFLALIPKVKNPEALGDYRPISLLGCIYKLVSKVLAARLAK' A
#
# COMPACT_ATOMS: atom_id res chain seq x y z
N MET A 1 7.90 1.03 16.27
CA MET A 1 6.78 0.90 15.31
C MET A 1 6.16 -0.49 15.35
N PHE A 2 6.94 -1.56 15.16
CA PHE A 2 6.43 -2.93 15.34
C PHE A 2 5.96 -3.17 16.77
N ASP A 3 6.63 -2.63 17.79
CA ASP A 3 6.20 -2.77 19.18
C ASP A 3 4.87 -2.04 19.46
N GLN A 4 4.65 -0.88 18.85
CA GLN A 4 3.39 -0.15 18.94
C GLN A 4 2.25 -0.86 18.19
N PHE A 5 2.57 -1.43 17.02
CA PHE A 5 1.61 -2.22 16.25
C PHE A 5 1.26 -3.52 16.96
N HIS A 6 2.24 -4.23 17.53
CA HIS A 6 2.02 -5.50 18.21
C HIS A 6 1.42 -5.33 19.61
N GLY A 7 1.80 -4.29 20.35
CA GLY A 7 1.30 -4.02 21.69
C GLY A 7 -0.04 -3.28 21.72
N ASN A 8 -0.23 -2.30 20.83
CA ASN A 8 -1.38 -1.39 20.87
C ASN A 8 -2.25 -1.42 19.61
N ALA A 9 -1.93 -2.27 18.62
CA ALA A 9 -2.62 -2.32 17.32
C ALA A 9 -2.70 -0.96 16.60
N THR A 10 -1.76 -0.04 16.88
CA THR A 10 -1.75 1.31 16.30
C THR A 10 -0.60 1.48 15.31
N PHE A 11 -0.87 2.23 14.24
CA PHE A 11 0.15 2.75 13.35
C PHE A 11 0.40 4.23 13.63
N PRO A 12 1.65 4.70 13.54
CA PRO A 12 1.94 6.13 13.55
C PRO A 12 1.15 6.86 12.45
N LYS A 13 0.68 8.07 12.75
CA LYS A 13 -0.04 8.91 11.78
C LYS A 13 0.82 9.12 10.53
N GLY A 14 0.21 9.01 9.35
CA GLY A 14 0.88 9.20 8.06
C GLY A 14 1.54 7.94 7.46
N VAL A 15 1.65 6.85 8.21
CA VAL A 15 2.20 5.57 7.67
C VAL A 15 1.33 4.98 6.57
N LEU A 16 0.01 5.23 6.63
CA LEU A 16 -0.96 4.79 5.63
C LEU A 16 -1.24 5.85 4.56
N SER A 17 -0.55 6.99 4.58
CA SER A 17 -0.67 7.99 3.52
C SER A 17 -0.05 7.45 2.23
N TYR A 18 -0.72 7.66 1.09
CA TYR A 18 -0.29 7.17 -0.21
C TYR A 18 -0.59 8.17 -1.32
N PHE A 19 0.14 8.06 -2.41
CA PHE A 19 -0.17 8.76 -3.66
C PHE A 19 -0.82 7.78 -4.64
N LEU A 20 -1.80 8.27 -5.42
CA LEU A 20 -2.37 7.50 -6.52
C LEU A 20 -1.65 7.86 -7.82
N ALA A 21 -1.09 6.86 -8.47
CA ALA A 21 -0.55 6.97 -9.82
C ALA A 21 -1.46 6.23 -10.81
N LEU A 22 -1.84 6.88 -11.89
CA LEU A 22 -2.62 6.29 -12.97
C LEU A 22 -1.67 5.87 -14.09
N ILE A 23 -1.51 4.55 -14.29
CA ILE A 23 -0.67 4.03 -15.37
C ILE A 23 -1.56 3.65 -16.56
N PRO A 24 -1.30 4.19 -17.77
CA PRO A 24 -2.09 3.84 -18.95
C PRO A 24 -1.91 2.36 -19.32
N LYS A 25 -3.01 1.67 -19.60
CA LYS A 25 -2.99 0.27 -20.12
C LYS A 25 -2.88 0.22 -21.64
N VAL A 26 -3.24 1.30 -22.32
CA VAL A 26 -3.29 1.44 -23.79
C VAL A 26 -2.53 2.69 -24.24
N LYS A 27 -2.15 2.76 -25.52
CA LYS A 27 -1.32 3.86 -26.06
C LYS A 27 -2.00 5.23 -25.99
N ASN A 28 -3.31 5.29 -26.19
CA ASN A 28 -4.10 6.53 -26.13
C ASN A 28 -5.30 6.31 -25.20
N PRO A 29 -5.13 6.50 -23.88
CA PRO A 29 -6.21 6.32 -22.91
C PRO A 29 -7.20 7.49 -22.98
N GLU A 30 -8.49 7.18 -23.07
CA GLU A 30 -9.55 8.19 -23.21
C GLU A 30 -10.50 8.16 -22.01
N ALA A 31 -10.67 7.01 -21.37
CA ALA A 31 -11.51 6.84 -20.19
C ALA A 31 -10.69 6.47 -18.95
N LEU A 32 -11.24 6.73 -17.75
CA LEU A 32 -10.63 6.32 -16.48
C LEU A 32 -10.38 4.80 -16.40
N GLY A 33 -11.21 3.99 -17.08
CA GLY A 33 -11.05 2.53 -17.15
C GLY A 33 -9.78 2.08 -17.88
N ASP A 34 -9.24 2.93 -18.74
CA ASP A 34 -8.00 2.67 -19.50
C ASP A 34 -6.75 2.81 -18.64
N TYR A 35 -6.89 3.34 -17.42
CA TYR A 35 -5.81 3.44 -16.46
C TYR A 35 -5.87 2.29 -15.46
N ARG A 36 -4.69 1.85 -15.02
CA ARG A 36 -4.50 1.02 -13.85
C ARG A 36 -4.09 1.93 -12.69
N PRO A 37 -4.92 2.10 -11.65
CA PRO A 37 -4.48 2.81 -10.46
C PRO A 37 -3.45 1.97 -9.70
N ILE A 38 -2.36 2.61 -9.28
CA ILE A 38 -1.38 2.05 -8.35
C ILE A 38 -1.27 2.99 -7.15
N SER A 39 -1.42 2.42 -5.95
CA SER A 39 -1.16 3.12 -4.70
C SER A 39 0.32 3.08 -4.38
N LEU A 40 0.97 4.24 -4.44
CA LEU A 40 2.35 4.43 -4.01
C LEU A 40 2.36 4.64 -2.49
N LEU A 41 2.55 3.54 -1.77
CA LEU A 41 2.67 3.49 -0.32
C LEU A 41 4.14 3.57 0.10
N GLY A 42 4.38 4.12 1.29
CA GLY A 42 5.73 4.13 1.88
C GLY A 42 6.27 2.71 2.12
N CYS A 43 7.60 2.57 2.09
CA CYS A 43 8.30 1.29 2.29
C CYS A 43 7.93 0.61 3.62
N ILE A 44 7.62 1.41 4.64
CA ILE A 44 7.22 0.97 5.97
C ILE A 44 5.97 0.10 5.92
N TYR A 45 4.92 0.55 5.23
CA TYR A 45 3.69 -0.23 5.08
C TYR A 45 3.96 -1.57 4.39
N LYS A 46 4.79 -1.56 3.33
CA LYS A 46 5.15 -2.76 2.57
C LYS A 46 5.91 -3.79 3.43
N LEU A 47 6.72 -3.33 4.37
CA LEU A 47 7.46 -4.22 5.27
C LEU A 47 6.52 -4.89 6.27
N VAL A 48 5.61 -4.14 6.87
CA VAL A 48 4.60 -4.68 7.80
C VAL A 48 3.67 -5.67 7.10
N SER A 49 3.16 -5.30 5.92
CA SER A 49 2.25 -6.17 5.16
C SER A 49 2.91 -7.49 4.76
N LYS A 50 4.20 -7.46 4.39
CA LYS A 50 4.97 -8.68 4.08
C LYS A 50 5.12 -9.59 5.30
N VAL A 51 5.45 -9.02 6.47
CA VAL A 51 5.55 -9.79 7.72
C VAL A 51 4.20 -10.40 8.07
N LEU A 52 3.12 -9.64 7.96
CA LEU A 52 1.76 -10.11 8.27
C LEU A 52 1.32 -11.24 7.33
N ALA A 53 1.53 -11.07 6.02
CA ALA A 53 1.19 -12.09 5.03
C ALA A 53 1.94 -13.41 5.30
N ALA A 54 3.23 -13.34 5.65
CA ALA A 54 4.02 -14.53 6.00
C ALA A 54 3.52 -15.23 7.28
N ARG A 55 2.94 -14.48 8.23
CA ARG A 55 2.37 -15.03 9.46
C ARG A 55 1.01 -15.68 9.24
N LEU A 56 0.18 -15.10 8.36
CA LEU A 56 -1.15 -15.62 8.03
C LEU A 56 -1.10 -16.80 7.05
N ALA A 57 -0.03 -16.94 6.28
CA ALA A 57 0.17 -18.07 5.36
C ALA A 57 0.59 -19.37 6.08
N LYS A 58 0.70 -19.36 7.41
CA LYS A 58 0.92 -20.52 8.26
C LYS A 58 -0.39 -20.96 8.89
#